data_AF-A0A382D057-F1
#
_entry.id   AF-A0A382D057-F1
#
_cell.length_a   1.000
_cell.length_b   1.000
_cell.length_c   1.000
_cell.angle_alpha   90.00
_cell.angle_beta   90.00
_cell.angle_gamma   90.00
#
_symmetry.space_group_name_H-M   'P 1'
#
loop_
_entity.id
_entity.type
_entity.pdbx_description
1 polymer ?
#
loop_
_entity_poly.entity_id
_entity_poly.type
_entity_poly.pdbx_seq_one_letter_code
_entity_poly.pdbx_strand_id
1 'polypeptide(L)'
;GDTGPNTGGMGTYSDANHSLPFLTKDEIKKAHEINSATARALKDKFGEGYKGILYGGFMATKNGVKLIEYNARLGDPEAINVLSLLESDFISICLGIINETLDQVIVRFTNQATVCKYAVPNGYPDRPIRGKPINVSNVENSDRLFYASVDTKDGQLVEAGSRTVAMIGMANTISEAEKIAEKEISSVKGPLFHRTDIGTDLLIHKKVKHMESLR
;
A
#
# COMPACT_ATOMS: atom_id res chain seq x y z
N GLY A 1 -14.62 -8.41 5.95
CA GLY A 1 -14.69 -6.94 5.97
C GLY A 1 -14.97 -6.43 4.59
N ASP A 2 -14.81 -5.13 4.38
CA ASP A 2 -15.31 -4.31 3.27
C ASP A 2 -16.73 -3.74 3.50
N THR A 3 -17.05 -3.41 4.76
CA THR A 3 -18.27 -2.71 5.17
C THR A 3 -17.93 -1.35 5.76
N GLY A 4 -18.82 -0.37 5.65
CA GLY A 4 -18.61 0.99 6.16
C GLY A 4 -18.20 1.98 5.07
N PRO A 5 -17.89 3.23 5.43
CA PRO A 5 -17.54 4.27 4.47
C PRO A 5 -16.20 3.99 3.77
N ASN A 6 -16.04 4.54 2.56
CA ASN A 6 -14.75 4.57 1.89
C ASN A 6 -13.73 5.34 2.76
N THR A 7 -12.49 4.87 2.77
CA THR A 7 -11.38 5.49 3.49
C THR A 7 -10.22 5.71 2.52
N GLY A 8 -9.18 6.44 2.95
CA GLY A 8 -7.92 6.53 2.20
C GLY A 8 -7.13 5.21 2.10
N GLY A 9 -7.60 4.12 2.71
CA GLY A 9 -6.94 2.81 2.72
C GLY A 9 -6.58 2.37 4.14
N MET A 10 -7.16 1.27 4.61
CA MET A 10 -6.91 0.68 5.93
C MET A 10 -5.69 -0.26 5.95
N GLY A 11 -5.17 -0.60 4.77
CA GLY A 11 -4.01 -1.47 4.59
C GLY A 11 -3.99 -2.08 3.20
N THR A 12 -2.94 -2.83 2.92
CA THR A 12 -2.61 -3.35 1.59
C THR A 12 -1.69 -4.56 1.71
N TYR A 13 -1.58 -5.38 0.68
CA TYR A 13 -0.68 -6.53 0.65
C TYR A 13 -0.18 -6.80 -0.78
N SER A 14 0.97 -7.47 -0.88
CA SER A 14 1.50 -8.00 -2.14
C SER A 14 2.11 -9.38 -1.88
N ASP A 15 2.08 -10.26 -2.89
CA ASP A 15 2.74 -11.57 -2.80
C ASP A 15 4.24 -11.46 -3.14
N ALA A 16 5.01 -12.52 -2.89
CA ALA A 16 6.45 -12.59 -3.13
C ALA A 16 6.84 -12.53 -4.61
N ASN A 17 5.87 -12.76 -5.51
CA ASN A 17 5.99 -12.55 -6.95
C ASN A 17 5.54 -11.14 -7.40
N HIS A 18 5.30 -10.24 -6.44
CA HIS A 18 4.83 -8.86 -6.64
C HIS A 18 3.47 -8.74 -7.34
N SER A 19 2.67 -9.82 -7.32
CA SER A 19 1.29 -9.88 -7.81
C SER A 19 0.29 -9.94 -6.64
N LEU A 20 -0.99 -10.00 -6.98
CA LEU A 20 -2.06 -10.42 -6.07
C LEU A 20 -2.53 -11.83 -6.48
N PRO A 21 -2.83 -12.73 -5.52
CA PRO A 21 -3.17 -14.13 -5.83
C PRO A 21 -4.39 -14.34 -6.74
N PHE A 22 -5.28 -13.34 -6.82
CA PHE A 22 -6.48 -13.39 -7.65
C PHE A 22 -6.30 -12.76 -9.05
N LEU A 23 -5.12 -12.21 -9.35
CA LEU A 23 -4.78 -11.62 -10.65
C LEU A 23 -4.01 -12.61 -11.53
N THR A 24 -4.28 -12.58 -12.83
CA THR A 24 -3.49 -13.27 -13.85
C THR A 24 -2.36 -12.40 -14.37
N LYS A 25 -1.32 -13.04 -14.95
CA LYS A 25 -0.22 -12.34 -15.61
C LYS A 25 -0.71 -11.44 -16.76
N ASP A 26 -1.74 -11.87 -17.49
CA ASP A 26 -2.31 -11.10 -18.59
C ASP A 26 -3.05 -9.84 -18.12
N GLU A 27 -3.73 -9.91 -16.98
CA GLU A 27 -4.36 -8.73 -16.37
C GLU A 27 -3.30 -7.69 -15.97
N ILE A 28 -2.20 -8.13 -15.34
CA ILE A 28 -1.09 -7.24 -14.97
C ILE A 28 -0.44 -6.63 -16.21
N LYS A 29 -0.19 -7.45 -17.24
CA LYS A 29 0.37 -6.98 -18.51
C LYS A 29 -0.53 -5.91 -19.15
N LYS A 30 -1.85 -6.13 -19.20
CA LYS A 30 -2.82 -5.15 -19.74
C LYS A 30 -2.81 -3.84 -18.94
N ALA A 31 -2.73 -3.90 -17.60
CA ALA A 31 -2.61 -2.70 -16.77
C ALA A 31 -1.32 -1.91 -17.10
N HIS A 32 -0.19 -2.62 -17.26
CA HIS A 32 1.08 -2.01 -17.66
C HIS A 32 1.02 -1.38 -19.06
N GLU A 33 0.37 -2.03 -20.02
CA GLU A 33 0.15 -1.49 -21.36
C GLU A 33 -0.67 -0.19 -21.34
N ILE A 34 -1.71 -0.11 -20.50
CA ILE A 34 -2.51 1.10 -20.30
C ILE A 34 -1.65 2.24 -19.70
N ASN A 35 -0.82 1.95 -18.70
CA ASN A 35 0.11 2.94 -18.14
C ASN A 35 1.10 3.45 -19.19
N SER A 36 1.68 2.54 -19.97
CA SER A 36 2.63 2.90 -21.03
C SER A 36 1.97 3.74 -22.13
N ALA A 37 0.73 3.41 -22.51
CA ALA A 37 -0.04 4.18 -23.48
C ALA A 37 -0.35 5.60 -22.95
N THR A 38 -0.72 5.72 -21.67
CA THR A 38 -0.98 7.01 -21.03
C THR A 38 0.29 7.88 -21.00
N ALA A 39 1.43 7.32 -20.58
CA ALA A 39 2.69 8.04 -20.55
C ALA A 39 3.11 8.55 -21.94
N ARG A 40 2.94 7.73 -22.99
CA ARG A 40 3.17 8.14 -24.39
C ARG A 40 2.22 9.26 -24.81
N ALA A 41 0.92 9.12 -24.55
CA ALA A 41 -0.06 10.15 -24.91
C ALA A 41 0.22 11.50 -24.24
N LEU A 42 0.68 11.51 -22.98
CA LEU A 42 1.10 12.73 -22.30
C LEU A 42 2.34 13.35 -22.95
N LYS A 43 3.33 12.53 -23.34
CA LYS A 43 4.51 13.01 -24.07
C LYS A 43 4.13 13.60 -25.43
N ASP A 44 3.35 12.88 -26.22
CA ASP A 44 2.94 13.31 -27.56
C ASP A 44 2.14 14.63 -27.53
N LYS A 45 1.32 14.81 -26.48
CA LYS A 45 0.48 16.01 -26.34
C LYS A 45 1.22 17.23 -25.77
N PHE A 46 2.13 17.03 -24.82
CA PHE A 46 2.74 18.12 -24.05
C PHE A 46 4.25 18.29 -24.29
N GLY A 47 4.88 17.43 -25.08
CA GLY A 47 6.31 17.46 -25.40
C GLY A 47 7.19 16.86 -24.31
N GLU A 48 7.13 17.40 -23.09
CA GLU A 48 8.00 16.99 -21.97
C GLU A 48 7.59 15.66 -21.32
N GLY A 49 6.32 15.25 -21.48
CA GLY A 49 5.79 14.03 -20.88
C GLY A 49 5.57 14.11 -19.36
N TYR A 50 5.20 12.98 -18.76
CA TYR A 50 4.99 12.88 -17.31
C TYR A 50 6.24 12.36 -16.62
N LYS A 51 6.74 13.11 -15.62
CA LYS A 51 7.90 12.74 -14.80
C LYS A 51 7.46 12.50 -13.36
N GLY A 52 7.59 11.27 -12.90
CA GLY A 52 7.24 10.89 -11.53
C GLY A 52 6.65 9.49 -11.45
N ILE A 53 5.93 9.23 -10.37
CA ILE A 53 5.23 7.97 -10.15
C ILE A 53 3.83 8.08 -10.76
N LEU A 54 3.54 7.26 -11.77
CA LEU A 54 2.21 7.14 -12.36
C LEU A 54 1.48 5.96 -11.73
N TYR A 55 0.63 6.23 -10.75
CA TYR A 55 -0.13 5.19 -10.05
C TYR A 55 -1.53 5.03 -10.67
N GLY A 56 -1.71 3.95 -11.44
CA GLY A 56 -3.01 3.57 -11.99
C GLY A 56 -3.82 2.70 -11.02
N GLY A 57 -5.03 3.15 -10.68
CA GLY A 57 -6.03 2.33 -10.01
C GLY A 57 -6.80 1.52 -11.05
N PHE A 58 -6.77 0.19 -10.95
CA PHE A 58 -7.36 -0.71 -11.94
C PHE A 58 -8.43 -1.62 -11.34
N MET A 59 -9.40 -1.98 -12.18
CA MET A 59 -10.38 -3.03 -11.91
C MET A 59 -10.18 -4.18 -12.88
N ALA A 60 -9.95 -5.39 -12.37
CA ALA A 60 -10.06 -6.62 -13.17
C ALA A 60 -11.54 -6.99 -13.29
N THR A 61 -12.05 -7.12 -14.51
CA THR A 61 -13.46 -7.44 -14.77
C THR A 61 -13.57 -8.64 -15.72
N LYS A 62 -14.76 -9.22 -15.84
CA LYS A 62 -15.06 -10.24 -16.86
C LYS A 62 -14.74 -9.80 -18.30
N ASN A 63 -14.75 -8.48 -18.56
CA ASN A 63 -14.47 -7.88 -19.87
C ASN A 63 -13.04 -7.33 -19.97
N GLY A 64 -12.13 -7.81 -19.11
CA GLY A 64 -10.74 -7.36 -19.04
C GLY A 64 -10.49 -6.23 -18.03
N VAL A 65 -9.25 -5.76 -18.01
CA VAL A 65 -8.79 -4.72 -17.08
C VAL A 65 -9.27 -3.34 -17.53
N LYS A 66 -9.79 -2.57 -16.58
CA LYS A 66 -10.24 -1.18 -16.78
C LYS A 66 -9.51 -0.25 -15.82
N LEU A 67 -9.06 0.89 -16.33
CA LEU A 67 -8.56 1.98 -15.50
C LEU A 67 -9.74 2.64 -14.80
N ILE A 68 -9.62 2.86 -13.49
CA ILE A 68 -10.57 3.62 -12.69
C ILE A 68 -10.10 5.07 -12.62
N GLU A 69 -8.85 5.26 -12.18
CA GLU A 69 -8.28 6.58 -11.94
C GLU A 69 -6.75 6.55 -12.01
N TYR A 70 -6.16 7.74 -12.14
CA TYR A 70 -4.73 7.96 -11.96
C TYR A 70 -4.47 8.82 -10.74
N ASN A 71 -3.42 8.45 -10.01
CA ASN A 71 -2.80 9.27 -8.98
C ASN A 71 -1.41 9.68 -9.46
N ALA A 72 -1.10 10.97 -9.37
CA ALA A 72 0.16 11.55 -9.82
C ALA A 72 1.27 11.49 -8.74
N ARG A 73 1.26 10.42 -7.93
CA ARG A 73 2.12 10.23 -6.74
C ARG A 73 2.05 8.77 -6.29
N LEU A 74 2.87 8.39 -5.32
CA LEU A 74 2.76 7.09 -4.67
C LEU A 74 1.43 6.94 -3.91
N GLY A 75 0.85 5.73 -3.97
CA GLY A 75 -0.28 5.32 -3.15
C GLY A 75 0.08 5.31 -1.66
N ASP A 76 -0.90 5.50 -0.78
CA ASP A 76 -0.73 5.32 0.66
C ASP A 76 -1.98 4.57 1.14
N PRO A 77 -1.85 3.30 1.61
CA PRO A 77 -0.62 2.64 2.09
C PRO A 77 0.28 1.94 1.06
N GLU A 78 -0.02 1.93 -0.24
CA GLU A 78 0.70 1.11 -1.23
C GLU A 78 2.21 1.39 -1.30
N ALA A 79 2.63 2.64 -1.07
CA ALA A 79 4.03 3.03 -0.97
C ALA A 79 4.79 2.20 0.07
N ILE A 80 4.17 1.93 1.23
CA ILE A 80 4.82 1.25 2.34
C ILE A 80 5.23 -0.16 1.90
N ASN A 81 4.34 -0.88 1.21
CA ASN A 81 4.67 -2.20 0.65
C ASN A 81 5.77 -2.14 -0.41
N VAL A 82 5.61 -1.26 -1.41
CA VAL A 82 6.54 -1.19 -2.56
C VAL A 82 7.93 -0.75 -2.12
N LEU A 83 8.02 0.32 -1.33
CA LEU A 83 9.31 0.88 -0.91
C LEU A 83 10.00 0.02 0.15
N SER A 84 9.27 -0.72 0.98
CA SER A 84 9.89 -1.66 1.94
C SER A 84 10.58 -2.85 1.28
N LEU A 85 10.23 -3.15 0.02
CA LEU A 85 10.88 -4.17 -0.79
C LEU A 85 11.98 -3.61 -1.69
N LEU A 86 12.16 -2.29 -1.77
CA LEU A 86 13.11 -1.68 -2.70
C LEU A 86 14.55 -1.90 -2.21
N GLU A 87 15.37 -2.59 -2.99
CA GLU A 87 16.80 -2.80 -2.72
C GLU A 87 17.65 -1.68 -3.31
N SER A 88 17.21 -1.11 -4.43
CA SER A 88 17.90 -0.02 -5.10
C SER A 88 17.81 1.29 -4.31
N ASP A 89 18.80 2.16 -4.47
CA ASP A 89 18.74 3.51 -3.91
C ASP A 89 17.60 4.32 -4.55
N PHE A 90 16.64 4.72 -3.71
CA PHE A 90 15.48 5.50 -4.15
C PHE A 90 15.88 6.87 -4.69
N ILE A 91 16.95 7.48 -4.17
CA ILE A 91 17.44 8.78 -4.66
C ILE A 91 17.95 8.66 -6.09
N SER A 92 18.72 7.62 -6.40
CA SER A 92 19.19 7.33 -7.76
C SER A 92 18.03 7.16 -8.75
N ILE A 93 16.93 6.52 -8.33
CA ILE A 93 15.72 6.38 -9.15
C ILE A 93 15.08 7.75 -9.41
N CYS A 94 14.91 8.57 -8.36
CA CYS A 94 14.38 9.93 -8.48
C CYS A 94 15.23 10.81 -9.41
N LEU A 95 16.56 10.74 -9.30
CA LEU A 95 17.47 11.46 -10.19
C LEU A 95 17.37 10.95 -11.63
N GLY A 96 17.24 9.64 -11.85
CA GLY A 96 16.99 9.07 -13.17
C GLY A 96 15.67 9.56 -13.80
N ILE A 97 14.61 9.72 -13.00
CA ILE A 97 13.34 10.31 -13.48
C ILE A 97 13.53 11.78 -13.88
N ILE A 98 14.18 12.58 -13.02
CA ILE A 98 14.38 14.03 -13.24
C ILE A 98 15.22 14.27 -14.50
N ASN A 99 16.31 13.50 -14.63
CA ASN A 99 17.29 13.63 -15.71
C ASN A 99 16.91 12.86 -16.98
N GLU A 100 15.76 12.18 -17.01
CA GLU A 100 15.31 11.35 -18.14
C GLU A 100 16.28 10.21 -18.51
N THR A 101 16.96 9.64 -17.50
CA THR A 101 17.90 8.52 -17.63
C THR A 101 17.46 7.30 -16.83
N LEU A 102 16.17 7.17 -16.54
CA LEU A 102 15.62 6.06 -15.73
C LEU A 102 15.90 4.69 -16.35
N ASP A 103 16.00 4.60 -17.69
CA ASP A 103 16.39 3.38 -18.42
C ASP A 103 17.80 2.90 -18.07
N GLN A 104 18.65 3.76 -17.51
CA GLN A 104 20.01 3.44 -17.06
C GLN A 104 20.07 3.07 -15.57
N VAL A 105 18.98 3.25 -14.83
CA VAL A 105 18.91 2.95 -13.39
C VAL A 105 18.37 1.53 -13.20
N ILE A 106 19.14 0.70 -12.49
CA ILE A 106 18.70 -0.64 -12.10
C ILE A 106 17.73 -0.53 -10.92
N VAL A 107 16.47 -0.88 -11.13
CA VAL A 107 15.44 -0.94 -10.07
C VAL A 107 15.23 -2.40 -9.67
N ARG A 108 15.59 -2.74 -8.43
CA ARG A 108 15.45 -4.09 -7.86
C ARG A 108 14.60 -4.07 -6.61
N PHE A 109 13.79 -5.10 -6.48
CA PHE A 109 12.95 -5.35 -5.33
C PHE A 109 13.21 -6.75 -4.79
N THR A 110 13.26 -6.89 -3.47
CA THR A 110 13.34 -8.19 -2.82
C THR A 110 12.07 -9.00 -3.09
N ASN A 111 12.21 -10.30 -3.36
CA ASN A 111 11.10 -11.24 -3.52
C ASN A 111 10.55 -11.68 -2.15
N GLN A 112 9.73 -10.83 -1.55
CA GLN A 112 8.99 -11.13 -0.31
C GLN A 112 7.54 -10.66 -0.42
N ALA A 113 6.66 -11.37 0.25
CA ALA A 113 5.29 -10.94 0.46
C ALA A 113 5.25 -9.87 1.56
N THR A 114 4.30 -8.94 1.43
CA THR A 114 4.10 -7.84 2.37
C THR A 114 2.65 -7.72 2.78
N VAL A 115 2.41 -7.34 4.03
CA VAL A 115 1.08 -6.95 4.54
C VAL A 115 1.26 -5.70 5.38
N CYS A 116 0.62 -4.61 4.98
CA CYS A 116 0.57 -3.37 5.73
C CYS A 116 -0.82 -3.19 6.35
N LYS A 117 -0.87 -2.91 7.65
CA LYS A 117 -2.11 -2.59 8.39
C LYS A 117 -1.98 -1.24 9.07
N TYR A 118 -2.97 -0.37 8.88
CA TYR A 118 -3.09 0.88 9.64
C TYR A 118 -3.88 0.66 10.93
N ALA A 119 -3.36 1.17 12.05
CA ALA A 119 -4.15 1.52 13.22
C ALA A 119 -4.61 2.98 13.08
N VAL A 120 -5.91 3.19 13.27
CA VAL A 120 -6.58 4.49 13.09
C VAL A 120 -7.39 4.84 14.33
N PRO A 121 -7.71 6.12 14.57
CA PRO A 121 -8.52 6.54 15.70
C PRO A 121 -9.89 5.88 15.69
N ASN A 122 -10.41 5.52 16.85
CA ASN A 122 -11.81 5.14 16.98
C ASN A 122 -12.71 6.24 16.39
N GLY A 123 -13.73 5.83 15.64
CA GLY A 123 -14.63 6.74 14.92
C GLY A 123 -14.11 7.26 13.58
N TYR A 124 -12.87 6.95 13.17
CA TYR A 124 -12.42 7.18 11.79
C TYR A 124 -13.26 6.34 10.79
N PRO A 125 -13.64 6.89 9.62
CA PRO A 125 -13.27 8.22 9.10
C PRO A 125 -14.21 9.37 9.49
N ASP A 126 -15.39 9.07 10.04
CA ASP A 126 -16.47 10.06 10.17
C ASP A 126 -16.27 11.03 11.35
N ARG A 127 -15.93 10.49 12.52
CA ARG A 127 -15.76 11.24 13.78
C ARG A 127 -14.55 10.72 14.57
N PRO A 128 -13.33 10.85 14.02
CA PRO A 128 -12.14 10.31 14.64
C PRO A 128 -11.83 11.02 15.96
N ILE A 129 -11.48 10.25 16.99
CA ILE A 129 -10.89 10.78 18.22
C ILE A 129 -9.55 11.48 17.89
N ARG A 130 -9.20 12.51 18.66
CA ARG A 130 -7.99 13.32 18.47
C ARG A 130 -7.31 13.63 19.80
N GLY A 131 -5.99 13.79 19.75
CA GLY A 131 -5.17 14.25 20.87
C GLY A 131 -5.11 13.27 22.03
N LYS A 132 -5.44 11.99 21.81
CA LYS A 132 -5.31 10.96 22.83
C LYS A 132 -3.95 10.29 22.76
N PRO A 133 -3.36 9.93 23.91
CA PRO A 133 -2.08 9.23 23.94
C PRO A 133 -2.15 7.89 23.22
N ILE A 134 -1.07 7.57 22.50
CA ILE A 134 -0.81 6.27 21.93
C ILE A 134 0.53 5.75 22.45
N ASN A 135 0.65 4.45 22.63
CA ASN A 135 1.87 3.81 23.09
C ASN A 135 2.30 2.73 22.11
N VAL A 136 3.50 2.91 21.55
CA VAL A 136 4.14 2.04 20.58
C VAL A 136 5.34 1.28 21.18
N SER A 137 5.61 1.41 22.48
CA SER A 137 6.79 0.83 23.15
C SER A 137 6.82 -0.70 23.15
N ASN A 138 5.67 -1.34 22.91
CA ASN A 138 5.55 -2.80 22.85
C ASN A 138 5.69 -3.36 21.43
N VAL A 139 5.91 -2.50 20.43
CA VAL A 139 6.29 -2.92 19.08
C VAL A 139 7.74 -3.39 19.13
N GLU A 140 7.99 -4.63 18.76
CA GLU A 140 9.33 -5.24 18.81
C GLU A 140 10.20 -4.73 17.65
N ASN A 141 9.59 -4.53 16.47
CA ASN A 141 10.30 -4.08 15.28
C ASN A 141 9.87 -2.65 14.89
N SER A 142 10.50 -1.65 15.52
CA SER A 142 10.23 -0.24 15.24
C SER A 142 10.57 0.18 13.80
N ASP A 143 11.48 -0.51 13.13
CA ASP A 143 11.88 -0.19 11.75
C ASP A 143 10.79 -0.51 10.72
N ARG A 144 9.77 -1.27 11.14
CA ARG A 144 8.58 -1.61 10.34
C ARG A 144 7.33 -0.82 10.76
N LEU A 145 7.47 0.09 11.72
CA LEU A 145 6.42 0.98 12.19
C LEU A 145 6.55 2.35 11.52
N PHE A 146 5.50 2.74 10.80
CA PHE A 146 5.43 4.02 10.10
C PHE A 146 4.45 4.94 10.83
N TYR A 147 4.93 6.10 11.26
CA TYR A 147 4.09 7.15 11.81
C TYR A 147 3.45 7.96 10.68
N ALA A 148 2.15 8.21 10.78
CA ALA A 148 1.41 9.02 9.82
C ALA A 148 0.79 10.23 10.52
N SER A 149 -0.45 10.11 11.00
CA SER A 149 -1.18 11.22 11.62
C SER A 149 -1.00 11.23 13.15
N VAL A 150 0.19 11.59 13.61
CA VAL A 150 0.55 11.71 15.03
C VAL A 150 1.16 13.08 15.35
N ASP A 151 1.17 13.43 16.64
CA ASP A 151 1.81 14.63 17.16
C ASP A 151 2.47 14.32 18.52
N THR A 152 3.31 15.22 19.03
CA THR A 152 3.86 15.12 20.38
C THR A 152 3.30 16.23 21.26
N LYS A 153 2.62 15.87 22.36
CA LYS A 153 2.10 16.81 23.36
C LYS A 153 2.61 16.44 24.73
N ASP A 154 3.23 17.39 25.42
CA ASP A 154 3.81 17.20 26.76
C ASP A 154 4.76 15.99 26.83
N GLY A 155 5.53 15.77 25.76
CA GLY A 155 6.45 14.64 25.63
C GLY A 155 5.79 13.28 25.35
N GLN A 156 4.47 13.24 25.12
CA GLN A 156 3.72 12.03 24.78
C GLN A 156 3.31 12.02 23.31
N LEU A 157 3.42 10.86 22.68
CA LEU A 157 2.89 10.64 21.34
C LEU A 157 1.36 10.57 21.39
N VAL A 158 0.69 11.37 20.56
CA VAL A 158 -0.77 11.43 20.49
C VAL A 158 -1.26 11.26 19.06
N GLU A 159 -2.47 10.70 18.90
CA GLU A 159 -3.13 10.64 17.59
C GLU A 159 -3.66 12.01 17.13
N ALA A 160 -3.62 12.28 15.82
CA ALA A 160 -4.06 13.57 15.25
C ALA A 160 -5.40 13.50 14.47
N GLY A 161 -6.08 12.35 14.46
CA GLY A 161 -7.43 12.21 13.91
C GLY A 161 -7.54 11.65 12.49
N SER A 162 -6.47 11.03 11.99
CA SER A 162 -6.48 10.26 10.74
C SER A 162 -5.63 9.01 10.95
N ARG A 163 -5.32 8.25 9.90
CA ARG A 163 -4.46 7.06 9.95
C ARG A 163 -3.21 7.31 10.81
N THR A 164 -3.12 6.66 11.97
CA THR A 164 -2.22 7.04 13.05
C THR A 164 -0.84 6.44 12.84
N VAL A 165 -0.77 5.11 12.76
CA VAL A 165 0.46 4.35 12.50
C VAL A 165 0.15 3.17 11.59
N ALA A 166 1.09 2.83 10.71
CA ALA A 166 1.06 1.64 9.89
C ALA A 166 2.16 0.66 10.33
N MET A 167 1.85 -0.62 10.28
CA MET A 167 2.80 -1.70 10.52
C MET A 167 2.88 -2.57 9.27
N ILE A 168 4.09 -2.86 8.81
CA ILE A 168 4.34 -3.78 7.70
C ILE A 168 4.96 -5.08 8.19
N GLY A 169 4.31 -6.20 7.87
CA GLY A 169 4.91 -7.52 7.95
C GLY A 169 5.52 -7.90 6.61
N MET A 170 6.68 -8.56 6.64
CA MET A 170 7.41 -9.05 5.47
C MET A 170 7.81 -10.50 5.69
N ALA A 171 7.52 -11.37 4.73
CA ALA A 171 7.82 -12.79 4.82
C ALA A 171 7.84 -13.47 3.44
N ASN A 172 8.00 -14.79 3.41
CA ASN A 172 7.98 -15.56 2.16
C ASN A 172 6.57 -15.73 1.60
N THR A 173 5.54 -15.63 2.45
CA THR A 173 4.13 -15.77 2.08
C THR A 173 3.28 -14.66 2.68
N ILE A 174 2.13 -14.35 2.05
CA ILE A 174 1.20 -13.34 2.57
C ILE A 174 0.68 -13.73 3.97
N SER A 175 0.40 -15.02 4.20
CA SER A 175 -0.08 -15.52 5.50
C SER A 175 0.93 -15.29 6.63
N GLU A 176 2.23 -15.49 6.37
CA GLU A 176 3.28 -15.20 7.36
C GLU A 176 3.46 -13.69 7.58
N ALA A 177 3.46 -12.90 6.50
CA ALA A 177 3.55 -11.45 6.57
C ALA A 177 2.35 -10.85 7.34
N GLU A 178 1.15 -11.39 7.13
CA GLU A 178 -0.06 -11.00 7.84
C GLU A 178 0.07 -11.23 9.36
N LYS A 179 0.54 -12.40 9.77
CA LYS A 179 0.74 -12.73 11.19
C LYS A 179 1.73 -11.80 11.86
N ILE A 180 2.82 -11.44 11.17
CA ILE A 180 3.79 -10.47 11.67
C ILE A 180 3.13 -9.10 11.84
N ALA A 181 2.46 -8.61 10.79
CA ALA A 181 1.79 -7.31 10.84
C ALA A 181 0.73 -7.24 11.95
N GLU A 182 -0.08 -8.29 12.09
CA GLU A 182 -1.15 -8.39 13.09
C GLU A 182 -0.61 -8.43 14.52
N LYS A 183 0.45 -9.22 14.76
CA LYS A 183 1.11 -9.28 16.07
C LYS A 183 1.60 -7.90 16.50
N GLU A 184 2.36 -7.23 15.63
CA GLU A 184 3.02 -5.96 15.96
C GLU A 184 2.01 -4.80 16.05
N ILE A 185 1.04 -4.70 15.14
CA ILE A 185 0.05 -3.60 15.19
C ILE A 185 -0.85 -3.72 16.43
N SER A 186 -1.15 -4.94 16.89
CA SER A 186 -1.94 -5.19 18.12
C SER A 186 -1.18 -4.82 19.41
N SER A 187 0.14 -4.70 19.34
CA SER A 187 0.96 -4.22 20.45
C SER A 187 0.84 -2.71 20.66
N VAL A 188 0.42 -1.95 19.64
CA VAL A 188 0.14 -0.52 19.77
C VAL A 188 -1.08 -0.30 20.65
N LYS A 189 -0.95 0.53 21.69
CA LYS A 189 -2.02 0.85 22.64
C LYS A 189 -2.51 2.28 22.45
N GLY A 190 -3.78 2.50 22.72
CA GLY A 190 -4.45 3.79 22.53
C GLY A 190 -5.89 3.55 22.08
N PRO A 191 -6.70 4.61 21.92
CA PRO A 191 -8.06 4.49 21.40
C PRO A 191 -8.06 4.30 19.87
N LEU A 192 -7.33 3.30 19.41
CA LEU A 192 -7.15 2.95 18.00
C LEU A 192 -7.87 1.63 17.68
N PHE A 193 -8.17 1.44 16.40
CA PHE A 193 -8.54 0.15 15.84
C PHE A 193 -7.85 -0.07 14.48
N HIS A 194 -7.70 -1.33 14.09
CA HIS A 194 -7.26 -1.71 12.75
C HIS A 194 -8.18 -2.79 12.19
N ARG A 195 -8.14 -2.99 10.87
CA ARG A 195 -8.81 -4.13 10.23
C ARG A 195 -7.94 -5.38 10.41
N THR A 196 -8.51 -6.41 11.02
CA THR A 196 -7.82 -7.69 11.24
C THR A 196 -7.80 -8.60 10.01
N ASP A 197 -8.69 -8.37 9.04
CA ASP A 197 -8.87 -9.28 7.89
C ASP A 197 -7.93 -9.03 6.70
N ILE A 198 -7.14 -7.95 6.72
CA ILE A 198 -6.19 -7.59 5.65
C ILE A 198 -5.11 -8.65 5.53
N GLY A 199 -4.90 -9.20 4.33
CA GLY A 199 -3.88 -10.22 4.07
C GLY A 199 -4.23 -11.62 4.59
N THR A 200 -5.39 -11.81 5.22
CA THR A 200 -5.77 -13.12 5.75
C THR A 200 -6.09 -14.12 4.63
N ASP A 201 -5.78 -15.40 4.87
CA ASP A 201 -6.09 -16.48 3.94
C ASP A 201 -7.59 -16.48 3.58
N LEU A 202 -8.48 -16.30 4.56
CA LEU A 202 -9.92 -16.25 4.32
C LEU A 202 -10.32 -15.16 3.31
N LEU A 203 -9.80 -13.94 3.47
CA LEU A 203 -10.10 -12.83 2.56
C LEU A 203 -9.54 -13.09 1.16
N ILE A 204 -8.32 -13.61 1.08
CA ILE A 204 -7.66 -13.92 -0.20
C ILE A 204 -8.42 -15.01 -0.95
N HIS A 205 -8.76 -16.12 -0.29
CA HIS A 205 -9.54 -17.20 -0.90
C HIS A 205 -10.91 -16.72 -1.38
N LYS A 206 -11.57 -15.81 -0.64
CA LYS A 206 -12.82 -15.20 -1.09
C LYS A 206 -12.64 -14.39 -2.38
N LYS A 207 -11.56 -13.61 -2.49
CA LYS A 207 -11.25 -12.83 -3.71
C LYS A 207 -10.89 -13.72 -4.89
N VAL A 208 -10.11 -14.78 -4.66
CA VAL A 208 -9.78 -15.78 -5.69
C VAL A 208 -11.06 -16.43 -6.23
N LYS A 209 -11.91 -16.99 -5.36
CA LYS A 209 -13.19 -17.59 -5.75
C LYS A 209 -14.11 -16.62 -6.50
N HIS A 210 -14.14 -15.36 -6.07
CA HIS A 210 -14.92 -14.34 -6.76
C HIS A 210 -14.41 -14.12 -8.19
N MET A 211 -13.10 -13.98 -8.37
CA MET A 211 -12.50 -13.81 -9.70
C MET A 211 -12.67 -15.05 -10.58
N GLU A 212 -12.59 -16.26 -10.00
CA GLU A 212 -12.90 -17.51 -10.70
C GLU A 212 -14.36 -17.54 -11.17
N SER A 213 -15.31 -17.04 -10.38
CA SER A 213 -16.73 -16.98 -10.76
C SER A 213 -17.05 -15.92 -11.84
N LEU A 214 -16.15 -14.95 -12.05
CA LEU A 214 -16.31 -13.89 -13.04
C LEU A 214 -15.70 -14.25 -14.41
N ARG A 215 -14.84 -15.27 -14.46
CA ARG A 215 -14.14 -15.76 -15.65
C ARG A 215 -14.94 -16.90 -16.28
#